data_AF-A0A947C080-F1
#
_entry.id   AF-A0A947C080-F1
#
_cell.length_a   1.000
_cell.length_b   1.000
_cell.length_c   1.000
_cell.angle_alpha   90.00
_cell.angle_beta   90.00
_cell.angle_gamma   90.00
#
_symmetry.space_group_name_H-M   'P 1'
#
loop_
_entity.id
_entity.type
_entity.pdbx_description
1 polymer ?
#
loop_
_entity_poly.entity_id
_entity_poly.type
_entity_poly.pdbx_seq_one_letter_code
_entity_poly.pdbx_strand_id
1 'polypeptide(L)'
;DLAEGKPTMPIILARQKANAADANLITEAIEQGDRTKFTDVKRIIDATGALDATIAQAHEEAKAAQAQLKALPESIYTQALAAIADIAIQRNN
;
A
#
# COMPACT_ATOMS: atom_id res chain seq x y z
N ASP A 1 -6.15 -3.65 -10.01
CA ASP A 1 -6.83 -3.09 -8.82
C ASP A 1 -8.11 -2.33 -9.11
N LEU A 2 -8.08 -1.14 -9.72
CA LEU A 2 -9.32 -0.36 -9.95
C LEU A 2 -10.39 -1.12 -10.76
N ALA A 3 -9.96 -1.81 -11.82
CA ALA A 3 -10.80 -2.67 -12.65
C ALA A 3 -11.32 -3.94 -11.96
N GLU A 4 -10.72 -4.32 -10.82
CA GLU A 4 -11.14 -5.46 -10.01
C GLU A 4 -11.93 -5.01 -8.77
N GLY A 5 -12.17 -3.70 -8.62
CA GLY A 5 -12.85 -3.12 -7.46
C GLY A 5 -12.11 -3.30 -6.14
N LYS A 6 -10.83 -3.69 -6.15
CA LYS A 6 -10.06 -3.95 -4.92
C LYS A 6 -9.48 -2.65 -4.39
N PRO A 7 -9.91 -2.19 -3.20
CA PRO A 7 -9.33 -1.01 -2.57
C PRO A 7 -7.97 -1.37 -1.99
N THR A 8 -6.92 -1.29 -2.79
CA THR A 8 -5.55 -1.48 -2.30
C THR A 8 -5.13 -0.30 -1.42
N MET A 9 -4.07 -0.49 -0.63
CA MET A 9 -3.60 0.53 0.33
C MET A 9 -3.39 1.93 -0.29
N PRO A 10 -2.81 2.09 -1.51
CA PRO A 10 -2.70 3.40 -2.12
C PRO A 10 -4.06 4.08 -2.36
N ILE A 11 -5.09 3.30 -2.73
CA ILE A 11 -6.44 3.81 -2.98
C ILE A 11 -7.13 4.19 -1.66
N ILE A 12 -6.98 3.37 -0.63
CA ILE A 12 -7.53 3.65 0.72
C ILE A 12 -6.94 4.95 1.26
N LEU A 13 -5.62 5.09 1.21
CA LEU A 13 -4.92 6.29 1.69
C LEU A 13 -5.25 7.52 0.84
N ALA A 14 -5.37 7.38 -0.48
CA ALA A 14 -5.78 8.47 -1.35
C ALA A 14 -7.18 8.98 -0.97
N ARG A 15 -8.15 8.08 -0.78
CA ARG A 15 -9.51 8.46 -0.38
C ARG A 15 -9.56 9.13 0.99
N GLN A 16 -8.76 8.66 1.96
CA GLN A 16 -8.72 9.24 3.30
C GLN A 16 -8.09 10.65 3.33
N LYS A 17 -7.13 10.92 2.45
CA LYS A 17 -6.39 12.19 2.38
C LYS A 17 -6.99 13.20 1.39
N ALA A 18 -7.83 12.74 0.47
CA ALA A 18 -8.45 13.57 -0.55
C ALA A 18 -9.52 14.51 0.04
N ASN A 19 -9.85 15.56 -0.72
CA ASN A 19 -11.05 16.35 -0.46
C ASN A 19 -12.32 15.54 -0.77
N ALA A 20 -13.48 16.06 -0.38
CA ALA A 20 -14.76 15.35 -0.54
C ALA A 20 -15.08 14.98 -2.00
N ALA A 21 -14.77 15.84 -2.98
CA ALA A 21 -15.05 15.57 -4.38
C ALA A 21 -14.18 14.44 -4.94
N ASP A 22 -12.87 14.50 -4.68
CA ASP A 22 -11.91 13.48 -5.09
C ASP A 22 -12.16 12.13 -4.36
N ALA A 23 -12.56 12.16 -3.09
CA ALA A 23 -12.93 10.96 -2.33
C ALA A 23 -14.20 10.28 -2.88
N ASN A 24 -15.19 11.08 -3.30
CA ASN A 24 -16.40 10.56 -3.97
C ASN A 24 -16.05 9.96 -5.33
N LEU A 25 -15.22 10.62 -6.13
CA LEU A 25 -14.75 10.10 -7.42
C LEU A 25 -14.05 8.75 -7.25
N ILE A 26 -13.15 8.62 -6.27
CA ILE A 26 -12.49 7.34 -5.97
C ILE A 26 -13.53 6.26 -5.62
N THR A 27 -14.52 6.61 -4.81
CA THR A 27 -15.57 5.67 -4.38
C THR A 27 -16.38 5.17 -5.57
N GLU A 28 -16.88 6.09 -6.40
CA GLU A 28 -17.63 5.76 -7.62
C GLU A 28 -16.81 4.90 -8.58
N ALA A 29 -15.54 5.25 -8.79
CA ALA A 29 -14.65 4.50 -9.67
C ALA A 29 -14.45 3.04 -9.22
N ILE A 30 -14.37 2.80 -7.90
CA ILE A 30 -14.24 1.46 -7.32
C ILE A 30 -15.56 0.69 -7.42
N GLU A 31 -16.66 1.29 -7.00
CA GLU A 31 -17.98 0.64 -6.96
C GLU A 31 -18.46 0.21 -8.34
N GLN A 32 -18.19 1.04 -9.36
CA GLN A 32 -18.56 0.76 -10.75
C GLN A 32 -17.49 -0.04 -11.51
N GLY A 33 -16.31 -0.26 -10.92
CA GLY A 33 -15.16 -0.82 -11.63
C GLY A 33 -14.78 -0.02 -12.88
N ASP A 34 -15.04 1.29 -12.87
CA ASP A 34 -14.97 2.14 -14.06
C ASP A 34 -13.51 2.47 -14.43
N ARG A 35 -13.03 1.79 -15.47
CA ARG A 35 -11.67 1.98 -16.01
C ARG A 35 -11.47 3.36 -16.63
N THR A 36 -12.54 4.05 -17.05
CA THR A 36 -12.42 5.39 -17.65
C THR A 36 -11.96 6.43 -16.64
N LYS A 37 -12.22 6.19 -15.34
CA LYS A 37 -11.77 7.03 -14.21
C LYS A 37 -10.34 6.78 -13.76
N PHE A 38 -9.63 5.84 -14.38
CA PHE A 38 -8.28 5.47 -13.96
C PHE A 38 -7.32 6.67 -13.93
N THR A 39 -7.36 7.51 -14.94
CA THR A 39 -6.49 8.71 -15.02
C THR A 39 -6.78 9.69 -13.88
N ASP A 40 -8.05 9.89 -13.54
CA ASP A 40 -8.46 10.78 -12.45
C ASP A 40 -8.05 10.20 -11.10
N VAL A 41 -8.28 8.91 -10.87
CA VAL A 41 -7.87 8.23 -9.64
C VAL A 41 -6.34 8.26 -9.47
N LYS A 42 -5.59 8.02 -10.56
CA LYS A 42 -4.13 8.13 -10.55
C LYS A 42 -3.69 9.55 -10.16
N ARG A 43 -4.30 10.59 -10.74
CA ARG A 43 -4.02 11.99 -10.37
C ARG A 43 -4.26 12.22 -8.88
N ILE A 44 -5.33 11.67 -8.31
CA ILE A 44 -5.63 11.84 -6.88
C ILE A 44 -4.61 11.10 -6.01
N ILE A 45 -4.21 9.88 -6.37
CA ILE A 45 -3.15 9.13 -5.68
C ILE A 45 -1.85 9.93 -5.66
N ASP A 46 -1.45 10.49 -6.81
CA ASP A 46 -0.25 11.32 -6.95
C ASP A 46 -0.37 12.60 -6.10
N ALA A 47 -1.51 13.31 -6.16
CA ALA A 47 -1.74 14.56 -5.43
C ALA A 47 -1.81 14.38 -3.90
N THR A 48 -2.23 13.21 -3.43
CA THR A 48 -2.34 12.89 -1.99
C THR A 48 -1.07 12.28 -1.41
N GLY A 49 -0.07 11.97 -2.25
CA GLY A 49 1.15 11.25 -1.84
C GLY A 49 0.82 9.86 -1.26
N ALA A 50 -0.27 9.25 -1.71
CA ALA A 50 -0.76 7.99 -1.13
C ALA A 50 0.13 6.80 -1.49
N LEU A 51 0.79 6.83 -2.66
CA LEU A 51 1.75 5.81 -3.06
C LEU A 51 2.98 5.82 -2.13
N ASP A 52 3.60 6.98 -1.93
CA ASP A 52 4.76 7.13 -1.04
C ASP A 52 4.41 6.73 0.41
N ALA A 53 3.22 7.13 0.87
CA ALA A 53 2.74 6.73 2.19
C ALA A 53 2.53 5.20 2.31
N THR A 54 2.08 4.54 1.24
CA THR A 54 1.95 3.09 1.21
C THR A 54 3.32 2.41 1.28
N ILE A 55 4.30 2.92 0.54
CA ILE A 55 5.68 2.42 0.56
C ILE A 55 6.27 2.58 1.97
N ALA A 56 6.12 3.78 2.56
CA ALA A 56 6.58 4.03 3.92
C ALA A 56 5.94 3.08 4.93
N GLN A 57 4.63 2.83 4.82
CA GLN A 57 3.95 1.86 5.68
C GLN A 57 4.50 0.44 5.48
N ALA A 58 4.76 0.01 4.25
CA ALA A 58 5.37 -1.30 4.00
C ALA A 58 6.76 -1.43 4.67
N HIS A 59 7.59 -0.37 4.63
CA HIS A 59 8.86 -0.35 5.35
C HIS A 59 8.69 -0.45 6.87
N GLU A 60 7.71 0.25 7.45
CA GLU A 60 7.44 0.16 8.89
C GLU A 60 6.94 -1.23 9.30
N GLU A 61 6.08 -1.86 8.51
CA GLU A 61 5.62 -3.24 8.78
C GLU A 61 6.77 -4.26 8.68
N ALA A 62 7.69 -4.10 7.73
CA ALA A 62 8.88 -4.97 7.64
C ALA A 62 9.80 -4.81 8.86
N LYS A 63 10.03 -3.57 9.32
CA LYS A 63 10.78 -3.30 10.55
C LYS A 63 10.09 -3.90 11.78
N ALA A 64 8.77 -3.78 11.87
CA ALA A 64 7.99 -4.35 12.96
C ALA A 64 8.12 -5.89 12.96
N ALA A 65 7.99 -6.53 11.80
CA ALA A 65 8.20 -7.97 11.67
C ALA A 65 9.59 -8.41 12.16
N GLN A 66 10.65 -7.70 11.75
CA GLN A 66 12.02 -7.96 12.22
C GLN A 66 12.20 -7.73 13.72
N ALA A 67 11.57 -6.69 14.27
CA ALA A 67 11.60 -6.43 15.70
C ALA A 67 11.00 -7.59 16.50
N GLN A 68 9.93 -8.21 16.02
CA GLN A 68 9.29 -9.32 16.75
C GLN A 68 10.13 -10.60 16.73
N LEU A 69 10.96 -10.80 15.69
CA LEU A 69 11.89 -11.93 15.64
C LEU A 69 12.93 -11.89 16.77
N LYS A 70 13.22 -10.72 17.34
CA LYS A 70 14.17 -10.59 18.47
C LYS A 70 13.70 -11.29 19.75
N ALA A 71 12.41 -11.63 19.86
CA ALA A 71 11.88 -12.40 20.97
C ALA A 71 12.20 -13.91 20.86
N LEU A 72 12.71 -14.37 19.72
CA LEU A 72 13.07 -15.76 19.46
C LEU A 72 14.60 -15.95 19.57
N PRO A 73 15.07 -17.15 19.98
CA PRO A 73 16.49 -17.48 19.92
C PRO A 73 17.03 -17.38 18.50
N GLU A 74 18.26 -16.88 18.36
CA GLU A 74 18.90 -16.76 17.06
C GLU A 74 19.11 -18.14 16.42
N SER A 75 18.68 -18.25 15.17
CA SER A 75 18.82 -19.46 14.35
C SER A 75 18.82 -19.12 12.86
N ILE A 76 19.15 -20.11 12.04
CA ILE A 76 19.02 -19.99 10.58
C ILE A 76 17.60 -19.62 10.14
N TYR A 77 16.57 -20.05 10.90
CA TYR A 77 15.17 -19.78 10.57
C TYR A 77 14.78 -18.34 10.86
N THR A 78 15.20 -17.78 12.00
CA THR A 78 14.97 -16.36 12.32
C THR A 78 15.70 -15.43 11.36
N GLN A 79 16.91 -15.81 10.94
CA GLN A 79 17.66 -15.06 9.92
C GLN A 79 16.96 -15.12 8.54
N ALA A 80 16.48 -16.30 8.14
CA ALA A 80 15.71 -16.44 6.90
C ALA A 80 14.40 -15.63 6.91
N LEU A 81 13.66 -15.63 8.03
CA LEU A 81 12.45 -14.82 8.18
C LEU A 81 12.74 -13.31 8.10
N ALA A 82 13.84 -12.85 8.71
CA ALA A 82 14.26 -11.45 8.61
C ALA A 82 14.59 -11.06 7.16
N ALA A 83 15.28 -11.93 6.42
CA ALA A 83 15.61 -11.70 5.01
C ALA A 83 14.35 -11.67 4.12
N ILE A 84 13.34 -12.50 4.42
CA ILE A 84 12.05 -12.46 3.70
C ILE A 84 11.36 -11.10 3.88
N ALA A 85 11.39 -10.53 5.09
CA ALA A 85 10.83 -9.20 5.35
C ALA A 85 11.55 -8.10 4.55
N ASP A 86 12.88 -8.16 4.43
CA ASP A 86 13.65 -7.22 3.61
C ASP A 86 13.33 -7.36 2.11
N ILE A 87 13.23 -8.61 1.61
CA ILE A 87 12.91 -8.87 0.20
C ILE A 87 11.50 -8.38 -0.14
N ALA A 88 10.55 -8.45 0.79
CA ALA A 88 9.17 -8.05 0.57
C ALA A 88 9.02 -6.56 0.19
N ILE A 89 9.91 -5.70 0.69
CA ILE A 89 9.86 -4.24 0.48
C ILE A 89 10.82 -3.73 -0.60
N GLN A 90 11.79 -4.54 -1.04
CA GLN A 90 12.77 -4.18 -2.08
C GLN A 90 12.30 -4.51 -3.52
N ARG A 91 11.00 -4.74 -3.72
CA ARG A 91 10.46 -5.14 -5.03
C ARG A 91 10.43 -3.97 -6.01
N ASN A 92 11.46 -3.87 -6.85
CA ASN A 92 11.45 -3.08 -8.07
C ASN A 92 11.01 -3.98 -9.23
N ASN A 93 9.70 -4.01 -9.52
CA ASN A 93 9.16 -4.61 -10.74
C ASN A 93 8.89 -3.54 -11.79
#